data_AF-A0A3M0WU77-F1
#
_entry.id   AF-A0A3M0WU77-F1
#
_cell.length_a   1.000
_cell.length_b   1.000
_cell.length_c   1.000
_cell.angle_alpha   90.00
_cell.angle_beta   90.00
_cell.angle_gamma   90.00
#
_symmetry.space_group_name_H-M   'P 1'
#
loop_
_entity.id
_entity.type
_entity.pdbx_description
1 polymer ?
#
loop_
_entity_poly.entity_id
_entity_poly.type
_entity_poly.pdbx_seq_one_letter_code
_entity_poly.pdbx_strand_id
1 'polypeptide(L)'
;MNQMKALAQNTAIQIVGKIINTIIGVATVAVIARILGAEGYGRLTIALTFLSVFAIIVDFGLTLTTTQMISEHKADEKTLLGNLFSLRIISAAVFLALAPIIAAFFPYEQIIIYAIAIGSLSFLFASTSQMLIGIY
;
A
#
# COMPACT_ATOMS: atom_id res chain seq x y z
N MET A 1 -30.09 -18.70 9.24
CA MET A 1 -29.37 -18.81 7.94
C MET A 1 -28.06 -19.54 8.19
N ASN A 2 -27.79 -20.63 7.47
CA ASN A 2 -26.65 -21.51 7.72
C ASN A 2 -25.33 -20.75 7.47
N GLN A 3 -24.46 -20.59 8.48
CA GLN A 3 -23.23 -19.79 8.37
C GLN A 3 -22.31 -20.26 7.23
N MET A 4 -22.36 -21.55 6.89
CA MET A 4 -21.66 -22.11 5.72
C MET A 4 -22.11 -21.51 4.38
N LYS A 5 -23.40 -21.19 4.20
CA LYS A 5 -23.90 -20.58 2.95
C LYS A 5 -23.44 -19.12 2.82
N ALA A 6 -23.48 -18.37 3.92
CA ALA A 6 -23.01 -16.99 3.94
C ALA A 6 -21.49 -16.91 3.71
N LEU A 7 -20.72 -17.81 4.34
CA LEU A 7 -19.28 -17.92 4.11
C LEU A 7 -18.97 -18.25 2.64
N ALA A 8 -19.63 -19.26 2.05
CA ALA A 8 -19.43 -19.63 0.66
C ALA A 8 -19.77 -18.50 -0.32
N GLN A 9 -20.84 -17.74 -0.07
CA GLN A 9 -21.20 -16.57 -0.88
C GLN A 9 -20.16 -15.46 -0.77
N ASN A 10 -19.70 -15.12 0.43
CA ASN A 10 -18.69 -14.10 0.64
C ASN A 10 -17.35 -14.48 -0.02
N THR A 11 -16.92 -15.73 0.13
CA THR A 11 -15.70 -16.22 -0.52
C THR A 11 -15.84 -16.22 -2.04
N ALA A 12 -16.98 -16.63 -2.59
CA ALA A 12 -17.22 -16.57 -4.03
C ALA A 12 -17.15 -15.12 -4.57
N ILE A 13 -17.77 -14.17 -3.88
CA ILE A 13 -17.72 -12.75 -4.23
C ILE A 13 -16.27 -12.22 -4.17
N GLN A 14 -15.51 -12.58 -3.13
CA GLN A 14 -14.10 -12.18 -3.01
C GLN A 14 -13.23 -12.77 -4.13
N ILE A 15 -13.42 -14.04 -4.49
CA ILE A 15 -12.68 -14.69 -5.58
C ILE A 15 -12.98 -13.98 -6.89
N VAL A 16 -14.25 -13.77 -7.22
CA VAL A 16 -14.65 -13.08 -8.46
C VAL A 16 -14.11 -11.66 -8.49
N GLY A 17 -14.23 -10.91 -7.39
CA GLY A 17 -13.66 -9.57 -7.27
C GLY A 17 -12.15 -9.54 -7.48
N LYS A 18 -11.43 -10.52 -6.93
CA LYS A 18 -9.98 -10.64 -7.09
C LYS A 18 -9.58 -10.97 -8.54
N ILE A 19 -10.32 -11.86 -9.20
CA ILE A 19 -10.10 -12.19 -10.63
C ILE A 19 -10.28 -10.95 -11.49
N ILE A 20 -11.38 -10.21 -11.30
CA ILE A 20 -11.66 -8.98 -12.05
C ILE A 20 -10.55 -7.96 -11.82
N ASN A 21 -10.16 -7.74 -10.56
CA ASN A 21 -9.09 -6.81 -10.21
C ASN A 21 -7.75 -7.20 -10.85
N THR A 22 -7.42 -8.50 -10.88
CA THR A 22 -6.21 -9.00 -11.56
C THR A 22 -6.26 -8.76 -13.07
N ILE A 23 -7.38 -9.02 -13.74
CA ILE A 23 -7.52 -8.78 -15.19
C ILE A 23 -7.34 -7.29 -15.49
N ILE A 24 -7.98 -6.42 -14.72
CA ILE A 24 -7.85 -4.96 -14.86
C ILE A 24 -6.40 -4.53 -14.60
N GLY A 25 -5.75 -5.08 -13.57
CA GLY A 25 -4.36 -4.81 -13.25
C GLY A 25 -3.40 -5.18 -14.39
N VAL A 26 -3.55 -6.37 -14.97
CA VAL A 26 -2.75 -6.81 -16.12
C VAL A 26 -2.98 -5.91 -17.34
N ALA A 27 -4.24 -5.58 -17.64
CA ALA A 27 -4.58 -4.67 -18.73
C ALA A 27 -3.95 -3.28 -18.52
N THR A 28 -3.97 -2.77 -17.29
CA THR A 28 -3.38 -1.48 -16.91
C THR A 28 -1.87 -1.49 -17.14
N VAL A 29 -1.17 -2.53 -16.68
CA VAL A 29 0.27 -2.69 -16.90
C VAL A 29 0.59 -2.76 -18.39
N ALA A 30 -0.19 -3.52 -19.17
CA ALA A 30 0.00 -3.63 -20.62
C ALA A 30 -0.16 -2.28 -21.34
N VAL A 31 -1.16 -1.49 -20.95
CA VAL A 31 -1.39 -0.14 -21.51
C VAL A 31 -0.24 0.80 -21.15
N ILE A 32 0.15 0.85 -19.87
CA ILE A 32 1.26 1.70 -19.39
C ILE A 32 2.56 1.32 -20.12
N ALA A 33 2.90 0.03 -20.18
CA ALA A 33 4.10 -0.45 -20.85
C ALA A 33 4.11 -0.09 -22.36
N ARG A 34 2.95 -0.12 -23.02
CA ARG A 34 2.82 0.24 -24.43
C ARG A 34 2.94 1.74 -24.68
N ILE A 35 2.41 2.58 -23.79
CA ILE A 35 2.46 4.04 -23.92
C ILE A 35 3.87 4.57 -23.59
N LEU A 36 4.48 4.08 -22.50
CA LEU A 36 5.77 4.56 -22.02
C LEU A 36 6.96 3.92 -22.74
N GLY A 37 6.74 2.79 -23.43
CA GLY A 37 7.82 1.98 -24.00
C GLY A 37 8.72 1.35 -22.93
N ALA A 38 9.77 0.65 -23.37
CA ALA A 38 10.68 -0.06 -22.46
C ALA A 38 11.41 0.88 -21.49
N GLU A 39 11.85 2.05 -21.97
CA GLU A 39 12.61 3.01 -21.17
C GLU A 39 11.75 3.70 -20.11
N GLY A 40 10.57 4.22 -20.49
CA GLY A 40 9.67 4.87 -19.55
C GLY A 40 9.10 3.89 -18.51
N TYR A 41 8.78 2.67 -18.91
CA TYR A 41 8.35 1.62 -17.98
C TYR A 41 9.48 1.21 -17.02
N GLY A 42 10.74 1.17 -17.49
CA GLY A 42 11.91 0.94 -16.64
C GLY A 42 12.06 2.01 -15.56
N ARG A 43 11.97 3.29 -15.93
CA ARG A 43 12.01 4.43 -15.00
C ARG A 43 10.90 4.37 -13.95
N LEU A 44 9.67 4.04 -14.36
CA LEU A 44 8.54 3.85 -13.45
C LEU A 44 8.80 2.69 -12.49
N THR A 45 9.29 1.56 -13.00
CA THR A 45 9.57 0.35 -12.21
C THR A 45 10.65 0.62 -11.17
N ILE A 46 11.70 1.38 -11.51
CA ILE A 46 12.73 1.81 -10.56
C ILE A 46 12.10 2.64 -9.43
N ALA A 47 11.28 3.64 -9.77
CA ALA A 47 10.62 4.48 -8.78
C ALA A 47 9.72 3.67 -7.82
N LEU A 48 8.88 2.78 -8.38
CA LEU A 48 7.99 1.92 -7.60
C LEU A 48 8.78 0.95 -6.71
N THR A 49 9.81 0.30 -7.25
CA THR A 49 10.64 -0.65 -6.50
C THR A 49 11.37 0.05 -5.36
N PHE A 50 11.92 1.24 -5.61
CA PHE A 50 12.56 2.06 -4.58
C PHE A 50 11.58 2.40 -3.46
N LEU A 51 10.37 2.89 -3.79
CA LEU A 51 9.32 3.18 -2.82
C LEU A 51 8.85 1.94 -2.05
N SER A 52 8.87 0.76 -2.67
CA SER A 52 8.46 -0.51 -2.04
C SER A 52 9.31 -0.83 -0.81
N VAL A 53 10.60 -0.51 -0.83
CA VAL A 53 11.50 -0.70 0.32
C VAL A 53 11.06 0.18 1.50
N PHE A 54 10.75 1.45 1.23
CA PHE A 54 10.22 2.37 2.25
C PHE A 54 8.85 1.95 2.74
N ALA A 55 8.00 1.43 1.85
CA ALA A 55 6.67 0.94 2.21
C ALA A 55 6.74 -0.20 3.23
N ILE A 56 7.70 -1.12 3.07
CA ILE A 56 7.94 -2.22 4.03
C ILE A 56 8.38 -1.66 5.40
N ILE A 57 9.28 -0.67 5.38
CA ILE A 57 9.76 -0.01 6.62
C ILE A 57 8.63 0.74 7.32
N VAL A 58 7.78 1.43 6.57
CA VAL A 58 6.59 2.11 7.10
C VAL A 58 5.57 1.12 7.63
N ASP A 59 5.48 -0.06 7.00
CA ASP A 59 4.50 -1.04 7.41
C ASP A 59 4.84 -1.59 8.80
N PHE A 60 6.11 -1.94 9.02
CA PHE A 60 6.71 -2.42 10.28
C PHE A 60 5.82 -3.37 11.11
N GLY A 61 4.97 -4.16 10.46
CA GLY A 61 3.99 -5.03 11.12
C GLY A 61 2.89 -4.30 11.91
N LEU A 62 2.75 -2.98 11.78
CA LEU A 62 1.72 -2.18 12.47
C LEU A 62 0.31 -2.71 12.20
N THR A 63 0.03 -3.19 10.99
CA THR A 63 -1.26 -3.81 10.65
C THR A 63 -1.50 -5.07 11.48
N LEU A 64 -0.52 -5.98 11.57
CA LEU A 64 -0.64 -7.21 12.35
C LEU A 64 -0.82 -6.91 13.85
N THR A 65 0.00 -6.00 14.38
CA THR A 65 -0.05 -5.58 15.78
C THR A 65 -1.40 -4.92 16.10
N THR A 66 -1.94 -4.12 15.18
CA THR A 66 -3.27 -3.51 15.31
C THR A 66 -4.37 -4.58 15.41
N THR A 67 -4.39 -5.54 14.47
CA THR A 67 -5.39 -6.63 14.48
C THR A 67 -5.29 -7.48 15.75
N GLN A 68 -4.07 -7.75 16.23
CA GLN A 68 -3.86 -8.50 17.47
C GLN A 68 -4.39 -7.75 18.69
N MET A 69 -4.07 -6.46 18.84
CA MET A 69 -4.50 -5.66 20.00
C MET A 69 -6.02 -5.41 20.01
N ILE A 70 -6.66 -5.30 18.85
CA ILE A 70 -8.14 -5.21 18.76
C ILE A 70 -8.81 -6.52 19.18
N SER A 71 -8.17 -7.66 18.94
CA SER A 71 -8.72 -8.97 19.29
C SER A 71 -8.65 -9.29 20.80
N GLU A 72 -7.97 -8.48 21.60
CA GLU A 72 -7.85 -8.70 23.05
C GLU A 72 -9.14 -8.33 23.80
N HIS A 73 -9.59 -9.24 24.67
CA HIS A 73 -10.73 -9.02 25.56
C HIS A 73 -10.39 -7.87 26.54
N LYS A 74 -10.99 -6.68 26.31
CA LYS A 74 -10.88 -5.39 27.04
C LYS A 74 -10.09 -4.27 26.34
N ALA A 75 -9.76 -4.38 25.06
CA ALA A 75 -9.16 -3.26 24.34
C ALA A 75 -10.14 -2.08 24.20
N ASP A 76 -9.71 -0.86 24.58
CA ASP A 76 -10.40 0.37 24.18
C ASP A 76 -10.08 0.63 22.69
N GLU A 77 -10.84 -0.02 21.82
CA GLU A 77 -10.67 0.02 20.36
C GLU A 77 -10.51 1.46 19.85
N LYS A 78 -11.26 2.41 20.39
CA LYS A 78 -11.29 3.78 19.87
C LYS A 78 -9.97 4.51 20.13
N THR A 79 -9.45 4.40 21.34
CA THR A 79 -8.17 5.02 21.73
C THR A 79 -6.99 4.31 21.09
N LEU A 80 -7.04 2.99 21.03
CA LEU A 80 -6.00 2.15 20.42
C LEU A 80 -5.88 2.42 18.91
N LEU A 81 -7.00 2.40 18.19
CA LEU A 81 -7.05 2.69 16.76
C LEU A 81 -6.57 4.11 16.46
N GLY A 82 -6.98 5.10 17.27
CA GLY A 82 -6.53 6.48 17.13
C GLY A 82 -5.01 6.59 17.24
N ASN A 83 -4.42 6.02 18.29
CA ASN A 83 -2.98 6.07 18.52
C ASN A 83 -2.18 5.35 17.42
N LEU A 84 -2.62 4.17 16.98
CA LEU A 84 -1.96 3.41 15.92
C LEU A 84 -2.08 4.10 14.57
N PHE A 85 -3.23 4.71 14.30
CA PHE A 85 -3.46 5.44 13.05
C PHE A 85 -2.61 6.71 13.01
N SER A 86 -2.50 7.44 14.12
CA SER A 86 -1.57 8.56 14.25
C SER A 86 -0.12 8.13 14.09
N LEU A 87 0.30 7.04 14.73
CA LEU A 87 1.64 6.48 14.60
C LEU A 87 1.95 6.08 13.16
N ARG A 88 0.97 5.47 12.47
CA ARG A 88 1.06 5.08 11.06
C ARG A 88 1.22 6.28 10.14
N ILE A 89 0.39 7.31 10.29
CA ILE A 89 0.48 8.52 9.46
C ILE A 89 1.81 9.23 9.67
N ILE A 90 2.24 9.38 10.93
CA ILE A 90 3.49 10.07 11.26
C ILE A 90 4.69 9.29 10.70
N SER A 91 4.75 7.97 10.94
CA SER A 91 5.83 7.12 10.40
C SER A 91 5.83 7.10 8.88
N ALA A 92 4.67 6.91 8.24
CA ALA A 92 4.52 6.95 6.79
C ALA A 92 4.98 8.30 6.22
N ALA A 93 4.51 9.41 6.79
CA ALA A 93 4.90 10.74 6.34
C ALA A 93 6.41 10.98 6.48
N VAL A 94 7.02 10.60 7.60
CA VAL A 94 8.46 10.77 7.82
C VAL A 94 9.27 9.93 6.84
N PHE A 95 9.04 8.61 6.79
CA PHE A 95 9.86 7.74 5.94
C PHE A 95 9.62 7.95 4.45
N LEU A 96 8.38 8.22 4.01
CA LEU A 96 8.07 8.48 2.60
C LEU A 96 8.51 9.87 2.15
N ALA A 97 8.56 10.88 3.04
CA ALA A 97 9.16 12.18 2.73
C ALA A 97 10.68 12.09 2.60
N LEU A 98 11.33 11.18 3.32
CA LEU A 98 12.77 10.91 3.19
C LEU A 98 13.12 10.18 1.90
N ALA A 99 12.20 9.39 1.33
CA ALA A 99 12.45 8.64 0.09
C ALA A 99 12.96 9.50 -1.10
N PRO A 100 12.29 10.60 -1.52
CA PRO A 100 12.81 11.44 -2.61
C PRO A 100 14.12 12.16 -2.25
N ILE A 101 14.33 12.49 -0.97
CA ILE A 101 15.58 13.11 -0.49
C ILE A 101 16.73 12.12 -0.67
N ILE A 102 16.55 10.87 -0.23
CA ILE A 102 17.54 9.81 -0.38
C ILE A 102 17.77 9.50 -1.86
N ALA A 103 16.71 9.43 -2.67
CA ALA A 103 16.81 9.19 -4.10
C ALA A 103 17.63 10.27 -4.84
N ALA A 104 17.62 11.52 -4.37
CA ALA A 104 18.41 12.61 -4.94
C ALA A 104 19.93 12.44 -4.74
N PHE A 105 20.38 11.61 -3.80
CA PHE A 105 21.80 11.26 -3.63
C PHE A 105 22.29 10.16 -4.59
N PHE A 106 21.37 9.48 -5.27
CA PHE A 106 21.72 8.47 -6.27
C PHE A 106 21.85 9.12 -7.67
N PRO A 107 22.65 8.55 -8.58
CA PRO A 107 22.80 9.02 -9.95
C PRO A 107 21.59 8.64 -10.82
N TYR A 108 20.37 8.97 -10.36
CA TYR A 108 19.14 8.74 -11.09
C TYR A 108 18.78 9.94 -11.97
N GLU A 109 18.10 9.65 -13.07
CA GLU A 109 17.52 10.69 -13.90
C GLU A 109 16.47 11.50 -13.13
N GLN A 110 16.36 12.79 -13.45
CA GLN A 110 15.45 13.72 -12.76
C GLN A 110 13.99 13.26 -12.79
N ILE A 111 13.60 12.61 -13.90
CA ILE A 111 12.26 12.03 -14.07
C ILE A 111 11.96 10.93 -13.05
N ILE A 112 12.96 10.13 -12.65
CA ILE A 112 12.80 9.07 -11.64
C ILE A 112 12.59 9.70 -10.26
N ILE A 113 13.32 10.78 -9.94
CA ILE A 113 13.18 11.49 -8.67
C ILE A 113 11.78 12.11 -8.56
N TYR A 114 11.26 12.71 -9.64
CA TYR A 114 9.88 13.20 -9.67
C TYR A 114 8.85 12.07 -9.53
N ALA A 115 9.08 10.93 -10.20
CA ALA A 115 8.22 9.76 -10.06
C ALA A 115 8.21 9.21 -8.62
N ILE A 116 9.36 9.21 -7.94
CA ILE A 116 9.46 8.84 -6.51
C ILE A 116 8.72 9.84 -5.63
N ALA A 117 8.86 11.14 -5.88
CA ALA A 117 8.18 12.19 -5.10
C ALA A 117 6.65 12.16 -5.25
N ILE A 118 6.15 11.92 -6.46
CA ILE A 118 4.71 11.76 -6.71
C ILE A 118 4.23 10.42 -6.13
N GLY A 119 4.99 9.35 -6.36
CA GLY A 119 4.66 8.01 -5.86
C GLY A 119 4.65 7.92 -4.34
N SER A 120 5.53 8.64 -3.63
CA SER A 120 5.55 8.63 -2.16
C SER A 120 4.24 9.14 -1.57
N LEU A 121 3.61 10.14 -2.21
CA LEU A 121 2.28 10.62 -1.84
C LEU A 121 1.22 9.54 -2.05
N SER A 122 1.22 8.86 -3.20
CA SER A 122 0.31 7.74 -3.46
C SER A 122 0.49 6.60 -2.46
N PHE A 123 1.72 6.27 -2.09
CA PHE A 123 2.04 5.24 -1.10
C PHE A 123 1.58 5.60 0.32
N LEU A 124 1.61 6.87 0.69
CA LEU A 124 1.09 7.34 1.98
C LEU A 124 -0.41 7.06 2.10
N PHE A 125 -1.18 7.41 1.07
CA PHE A 125 -2.62 7.14 1.03
C PHE A 125 -2.91 5.64 1.00
N ALA A 126 -2.16 4.86 0.20
CA ALA A 126 -2.31 3.42 0.12
C ALA A 126 -2.04 2.73 1.47
N SER A 127 -0.96 3.13 2.16
CA SER A 127 -0.57 2.60 3.46
C SER A 127 -1.62 2.86 4.54
N THR A 128 -2.27 4.02 4.51
CA THR A 128 -3.34 4.40 5.42
C THR A 128 -4.63 3.62 5.12
N SER A 129 -4.97 3.42 3.85
CA SER A 129 -6.11 2.61 3.42
C SER A 129 -5.96 1.14 3.81
N GLN A 130 -4.75 0.58 3.70
CA GLN A 130 -4.48 -0.81 4.07
C GLN A 130 -4.71 -1.08 5.56
N MET A 131 -4.40 -0.12 6.43
CA MET A 131 -4.69 -0.25 7.86
C MET A 131 -6.21 -0.32 8.13
N LEU A 132 -7.02 0.43 7.39
CA LEU A 132 -8.48 0.37 7.50
C LEU A 132 -9.02 -1.00 7.07
N ILE A 133 -8.48 -1.59 6.00
CA ILE A 133 -8.86 -2.94 5.55
C ILE A 133 -8.47 -4.00 6.60
N GLY A 134 -7.37 -3.82 7.33
CA GLY A 134 -6.98 -4.75 8.41
C GLY A 134 -7.94 -4.79 9.60
N ILE A 135 -8.88 -3.84 9.69
CA ILE A 135 -9.87 -3.71 10.77
C ILE A 135 -11.25 -4.30 10.36
N TYR A 136 -11.55 -4.41 9.06
CA TYR A 136 -12.86 -4.86 8.52
C TYR A 136 -12.75 -6.12 7.68
#